data_AF-A0A851D2Z7-F1
#
_entry.id   AF-A0A851D2Z7-F1
#
_cell.length_a   1.000
_cell.length_b   1.000
_cell.length_c   1.000
_cell.angle_alpha   90.00
_cell.angle_beta   90.00
_cell.angle_gamma   90.00
#
_symmetry.space_group_name_H-M   'P 1'
#
loop_
_entity.id
_entity.type
_entity.pdbx_description
1 polymer ?
#
loop_
_entity_poly.entity_id
_entity_poly.type
_entity_poly.pdbx_seq_one_letter_code
_entity_poly.pdbx_strand_id
1 'polypeptide(L)'
;AGPPAAPERVLFPPTFSVSEIKNKQRRHFMFLRWKQQQRKEKLAAKKKRRKEREALGDKAPPKAIPKTIENQRVYDETTVDPNDEEVAFDEATDEFAPYFNRQTVPKILITTSDRPRGRTVRFCEQLSTVIPNSHVYYRRGLALKRIIPQCIARDFTDLIVINEDRNVPNGLVLSHLPDGPTAHFRMSSVRLRKEIK
;
A
#
# COMPACT_ATOMS: atom_id res chain seq x y z
N ALA A 1 74.14 -2.25 2.78
CA ALA A 1 72.95 -2.19 1.91
C ALA A 1 71.72 -2.04 2.79
N GLY A 2 71.07 -0.87 2.78
CA GLY A 2 69.84 -0.64 3.54
C GLY A 2 68.61 -1.22 2.81
N PRO A 3 67.55 -1.61 3.53
CA PRO A 3 66.37 -2.22 2.91
C PRO A 3 65.64 -1.22 2.00
N PRO A 4 65.02 -1.68 0.90
CA PRO A 4 64.31 -0.79 -0.03
C PRO A 4 63.05 -0.20 0.62
N ALA A 5 62.87 1.11 0.42
CA ALA A 5 61.73 1.86 0.92
C ALA A 5 60.40 1.29 0.39
N ALA A 6 59.42 1.14 1.28
CA ALA A 6 58.08 0.68 0.94
C ALA A 6 57.38 1.68 -0.01
N PRO A 7 56.54 1.21 -0.95
CA PRO A 7 55.89 2.08 -1.92
C PRO A 7 54.94 3.06 -1.22
N GLU A 8 55.19 4.36 -1.40
CA GLU A 8 54.36 5.44 -0.89
C GLU A 8 52.90 5.23 -1.32
N ARG A 9 52.03 5.01 -0.33
CA ARG A 9 50.59 5.12 -0.53
C ARG A 9 50.31 6.59 -0.79
N VAL A 10 49.94 6.93 -2.02
CA VAL A 10 49.41 8.26 -2.35
C VAL A 10 48.14 8.48 -1.54
N LEU A 11 48.29 9.07 -0.37
CA LEU A 11 47.22 9.49 0.53
C LEU A 11 46.89 10.93 0.15
N PHE A 12 45.69 11.13 -0.40
CA PHE A 12 45.16 12.45 -0.65
C PHE A 12 45.00 13.22 0.67
N PRO A 13 45.16 14.56 0.67
CA PRO A 13 44.95 15.35 1.87
C PRO A 13 43.52 15.17 2.40
N PRO A 14 43.33 15.10 3.73
CA PRO A 14 42.09 14.66 4.39
C PRO A 14 40.86 15.56 4.15
N THR A 15 41.00 16.66 3.41
CA THR A 15 39.96 17.68 3.18
C THR A 15 39.44 17.72 1.74
N PHE A 16 40.00 16.96 0.79
CA PHE A 16 39.61 17.09 -0.61
C PHE A 16 38.26 16.39 -0.90
N SER A 17 37.20 17.17 -1.07
CA SER A 17 35.89 16.65 -1.45
C SER A 17 35.79 16.47 -2.96
N VAL A 18 35.28 15.31 -3.42
CA VAL A 18 35.06 15.06 -4.86
C VAL A 18 34.17 16.16 -5.48
N SER A 19 33.29 16.78 -4.69
CA SER A 19 32.42 17.88 -5.12
C SER A 19 33.18 19.17 -5.51
N GLU A 20 34.40 19.37 -5.04
CA GLU A 20 35.22 20.57 -5.30
C GLU A 20 35.90 20.53 -6.68
N ILE A 21 35.94 19.36 -7.35
CA ILE A 21 36.56 19.20 -8.66
C ILE A 21 35.73 19.93 -9.73
N LYS A 22 36.14 21.11 -10.20
CA LYS A 22 35.39 21.87 -11.22
C LYS A 22 35.15 21.10 -12.53
N ASN A 23 36.10 20.28 -12.98
CA ASN A 23 35.97 19.50 -14.21
C ASN A 23 35.01 18.30 -14.06
N LYS A 24 33.91 18.28 -14.83
CA LYS A 24 32.86 17.24 -14.77
C LYS A 24 33.38 15.82 -15.01
N GLN A 25 34.25 15.62 -16.00
CA GLN A 25 34.77 14.29 -16.35
C GLN A 25 35.67 13.75 -15.23
N ARG A 26 36.60 14.58 -14.73
CA ARG A 26 37.47 14.21 -13.60
C ARG A 26 36.64 13.98 -12.33
N ARG A 27 35.64 14.81 -12.05
CA ARG A 27 34.72 14.65 -10.91
C ARG A 27 33.99 13.31 -10.97
N HIS A 28 33.41 12.98 -12.12
CA HIS A 28 32.68 11.74 -12.32
C HIS A 28 33.58 10.51 -12.15
N PHE A 29 34.77 10.53 -12.77
CA PHE A 29 35.76 9.45 -12.64
C PHE A 29 36.17 9.22 -11.17
N MET A 30 36.48 10.30 -10.45
CA MET A 30 36.85 10.22 -9.03
C MET A 30 35.69 9.73 -8.16
N PHE A 31 34.46 10.17 -8.43
CA PHE A 31 33.26 9.68 -7.74
C PHE A 31 33.04 8.17 -7.92
N LEU A 32 33.18 7.67 -9.15
CA LEU A 32 33.06 6.23 -9.43
C LEU A 32 34.13 5.42 -8.69
N ARG A 33 35.38 5.88 -8.71
CA ARG A 33 36.49 5.25 -8.00
C ARG A 33 36.25 5.22 -6.48
N TRP A 34 35.81 6.33 -5.90
CA TRP A 34 35.43 6.43 -4.49
C TRP A 34 34.27 5.47 -4.14
N LYS A 35 33.22 5.41 -4.98
CA LYS A 35 32.10 4.48 -4.78
C LYS A 35 32.54 3.01 -4.83
N GLN A 36 33.49 2.65 -5.69
CA GLN A 36 34.07 1.32 -5.74
C GLN A 36 34.87 0.99 -4.47
N GLN A 37 35.68 1.92 -3.97
CA GLN A 37 36.42 1.76 -2.71
C GLN A 37 35.47 1.56 -1.53
N GLN A 38 34.45 2.42 -1.39
CA GLN A 38 33.42 2.31 -0.36
C GLN A 38 32.67 0.96 -0.40
N ARG A 39 32.37 0.45 -1.61
CA ARG A 39 31.75 -0.88 -1.77
C ARG A 39 32.69 -2.00 -1.30
N LYS A 40 33.98 -1.92 -1.62
CA LYS A 40 35.00 -2.89 -1.21
C LYS A 40 35.17 -2.90 0.31
N GLU A 41 35.27 -1.73 0.92
CA GLU A 41 35.37 -1.55 2.37
C GLU A 41 34.12 -2.06 3.10
N LYS A 42 32.93 -1.71 2.61
CA LYS A 42 31.65 -2.23 3.14
C LYS A 42 31.59 -3.76 3.08
N LEU A 43 32.06 -4.37 2.00
CA LEU A 43 32.09 -5.83 1.87
C LEU A 43 33.11 -6.47 2.82
N ALA A 44 34.29 -5.89 2.96
CA ALA A 44 35.32 -6.34 3.90
C ALA A 44 34.82 -6.24 5.35
N ALA A 45 34.21 -5.12 5.74
CA ALA A 45 33.59 -4.94 7.05
C ALA A 45 32.47 -5.94 7.31
N LYS A 46 31.61 -6.23 6.31
CA LYS A 46 30.57 -7.27 6.42
C LYS A 46 31.17 -8.65 6.64
N LYS A 47 32.25 -9.00 5.93
CA LYS A 47 32.96 -10.28 6.10
C LYS A 47 33.59 -10.38 7.50
N LYS A 48 34.23 -9.32 7.99
CA LYS A 48 34.83 -9.25 9.33
C LYS A 48 33.77 -9.46 10.43
N ARG A 49 32.68 -8.67 10.39
CA ARG A 49 31.53 -8.80 11.30
C ARG A 49 30.90 -10.19 11.28
N ARG A 50 30.86 -10.86 10.11
CA ARG A 50 30.35 -12.23 10.01
C ARG A 50 31.24 -13.23 10.74
N LYS A 51 32.57 -13.16 10.54
CA LYS A 51 33.54 -14.02 11.24
C LYS A 51 33.52 -13.80 12.75
N GLU A 52 33.44 -12.54 13.19
CA GLU A 52 33.34 -12.20 14.62
C GLU A 52 32.07 -12.79 15.25
N ARG A 53 30.94 -12.77 14.53
CA ARG A 53 29.69 -13.40 15.00
C ARG A 53 29.77 -14.91 15.08
N GLU A 54 30.39 -15.53 14.08
CA GLU A 54 30.59 -16.98 14.03
C GLU A 54 31.49 -17.45 15.19
N ALA A 55 32.54 -16.69 15.50
CA ALA A 55 33.42 -16.98 16.63
C ALA A 55 32.76 -16.75 18.00
N LEU A 56 31.83 -15.80 18.10
CA LEU A 56 31.21 -15.39 19.36
C LEU A 56 29.88 -16.12 19.66
N GLY A 57 29.32 -16.85 18.69
CA GLY A 57 28.14 -17.70 18.85
C GLY A 57 26.97 -16.96 19.49
N ASP A 58 26.48 -17.45 20.63
CA ASP A 58 25.34 -16.90 21.37
C ASP A 58 25.64 -15.56 22.06
N LYS A 59 26.92 -15.19 22.24
CA LYS A 59 27.34 -13.88 22.78
C LYS A 59 27.46 -12.80 21.69
N ALA A 60 27.11 -13.12 20.45
CA ALA A 60 27.23 -12.22 19.32
C ALA A 60 26.29 -11.01 19.42
N PRO A 61 26.73 -9.79 19.05
CA PRO A 61 25.87 -8.63 19.00
C PRO A 61 24.70 -8.86 18.02
N PRO A 62 23.45 -8.55 18.43
CA PRO A 62 22.27 -8.82 17.62
C PRO A 62 22.34 -8.14 16.24
N LYS A 63 21.68 -8.74 15.25
CA LYS A 63 21.54 -8.14 13.92
C LYS A 63 20.77 -6.83 14.07
N ALA A 64 21.35 -5.74 13.55
CA ALA A 64 20.64 -4.47 13.49
C ALA A 64 19.43 -4.66 12.56
N ILE A 65 18.24 -4.39 13.10
CA ILE A 65 16.98 -4.50 12.37
C ILE A 65 16.95 -3.34 11.36
N PRO A 66 16.60 -3.60 10.09
CA PRO A 66 16.47 -2.53 9.12
C PRO A 66 15.35 -1.56 9.54
N LYS A 67 15.65 -0.26 9.43
CA LYS A 67 14.65 0.80 9.57
C LYS A 67 13.81 0.84 8.29
N THR A 68 12.62 0.24 8.35
CA THR A 68 11.62 0.27 7.28
C THR A 68 10.55 1.31 7.62
N ILE A 69 9.76 1.74 6.63
CA ILE A 69 8.67 2.72 6.84
C ILE A 69 7.68 2.19 7.89
N GLU A 70 7.35 0.90 7.86
CA GLU A 70 6.46 0.28 8.86
C GLU A 70 7.06 0.28 10.28
N ASN A 71 8.35 -0.05 10.43
CA ASN A 71 9.03 -0.06 11.74
C ASN A 71 9.21 1.34 12.34
N GLN A 72 9.06 2.39 11.53
CA GLN A 72 9.22 3.77 11.92
C GLN A 72 7.93 4.57 11.79
N ARG A 73 6.79 3.90 11.68
CA ARG A 73 5.50 4.55 11.67
C ARG A 73 5.34 5.34 12.97
N VAL A 74 4.92 6.60 12.84
CA VAL A 74 4.61 7.45 13.99
C VAL A 74 3.40 6.85 14.69
N TYR A 75 3.45 6.75 16.01
CA TYR A 75 2.33 6.26 16.79
C TYR A 75 1.12 7.16 16.56
N ASP A 76 -0.02 6.55 16.28
CA ASP A 76 -1.30 7.22 16.06
C ASP A 76 -2.18 6.95 17.27
N GLU A 77 -2.68 7.99 17.91
CA GLU A 77 -3.55 7.90 19.09
C GLU A 77 -4.87 7.15 18.80
N THR A 78 -5.30 7.14 17.53
CA THR A 78 -6.48 6.38 17.08
C THR A 78 -6.21 4.89 16.86
N THR A 79 -4.99 4.41 17.15
CA THR A 79 -4.69 2.98 17.07
C THR A 79 -5.41 2.24 18.19
N VAL A 80 -6.41 1.47 17.78
CA VAL A 80 -7.29 0.69 18.66
C VAL A 80 -6.59 -0.57 19.16
N ASP A 81 -6.63 -0.84 20.47
CA ASP A 81 -6.29 -2.17 21.02
C ASP A 81 -7.49 -3.11 20.84
N PRO A 82 -7.33 -4.27 20.18
CA PRO A 82 -8.43 -5.22 19.99
C PRO A 82 -9.06 -5.75 21.28
N ASN A 83 -8.42 -5.58 22.45
CA ASN A 83 -8.95 -6.04 23.73
C ASN A 83 -9.59 -4.92 24.57
N ASP A 84 -9.75 -3.72 24.01
CA ASP A 84 -10.39 -2.62 24.70
C ASP A 84 -11.91 -2.85 24.80
N GLU A 85 -12.43 -2.80 26.03
CA GLU A 85 -13.85 -3.05 26.32
C GLU A 85 -14.75 -1.93 25.75
N GLU A 86 -14.27 -0.70 25.67
CA GLU A 86 -15.03 0.44 25.13
C GLU A 86 -15.29 0.24 23.63
N VAL A 87 -14.25 -0.17 22.91
CA VAL A 87 -14.32 -0.45 21.46
C VAL A 87 -15.25 -1.61 21.16
N ALA A 88 -15.18 -2.68 21.96
CA ALA A 88 -16.07 -3.83 21.79
C ALA A 88 -17.55 -3.46 22.01
N PHE A 89 -17.83 -2.54 22.93
CA PHE A 89 -19.18 -2.03 23.16
C PHE A 89 -19.68 -1.16 22.00
N ASP A 90 -18.82 -0.28 21.47
CA ASP A 90 -19.11 0.53 20.30
C ASP A 90 -19.42 -0.34 19.08
N GLU A 91 -18.58 -1.33 18.77
CA GLU A 91 -18.80 -2.27 17.66
C GLU A 91 -20.10 -3.08 17.82
N ALA A 92 -20.49 -3.41 19.05
CA ALA A 92 -21.70 -4.18 19.34
C ALA A 92 -23.00 -3.36 19.20
N THR A 93 -22.91 -2.03 19.24
CA THR A 93 -24.07 -1.12 19.20
C THR A 93 -24.18 -0.32 17.90
N ASP A 94 -23.15 -0.36 17.06
CA ASP A 94 -23.10 0.31 15.76
C ASP A 94 -24.12 -0.23 14.74
N GLU A 95 -24.38 0.54 13.68
CA GLU A 95 -25.30 0.19 12.59
C GLU A 95 -24.94 -1.12 11.88
N PHE A 96 -23.66 -1.51 11.92
CA PHE A 96 -23.18 -2.76 11.35
C PHE A 96 -23.25 -3.96 12.30
N ALA A 97 -23.61 -3.79 13.57
CA ALA A 97 -23.68 -4.88 14.54
C ALA A 97 -24.55 -6.06 14.08
N PRO A 98 -25.74 -5.87 13.46
CA PRO A 98 -26.55 -6.99 12.97
C PRO A 98 -25.84 -7.81 11.88
N TYR A 99 -25.01 -7.15 11.05
CA TYR A 99 -24.21 -7.81 10.02
C TYR A 99 -23.10 -8.66 10.64
N PHE A 100 -22.32 -8.10 11.57
CA PHE A 100 -21.22 -8.82 12.23
C PHE A 100 -21.72 -9.96 13.11
N ASN A 101 -22.87 -9.78 13.75
CA ASN A 101 -23.57 -10.82 14.51
C ASN A 101 -24.29 -11.85 13.62
N ARG A 102 -24.20 -11.72 12.28
CA ARG A 102 -24.82 -12.61 11.28
C ARG A 102 -26.34 -12.74 11.42
N GLN A 103 -26.99 -11.71 11.92
CA GLN A 103 -28.45 -11.66 12.08
C GLN A 103 -29.13 -11.31 10.74
N THR A 104 -28.45 -10.53 9.89
CA THR A 104 -28.93 -10.13 8.57
C THR A 104 -28.00 -10.63 7.47
N VAL A 105 -28.59 -11.13 6.38
CA VAL A 105 -27.83 -11.50 5.18
C VAL A 105 -27.70 -10.27 4.30
N PRO A 106 -26.48 -9.80 3.97
CA PRO A 106 -26.31 -8.62 3.15
C PRO A 106 -26.90 -8.87 1.76
N LYS A 107 -27.64 -7.89 1.25
CA LYS A 107 -28.20 -7.88 -0.10
C LYS A 107 -27.76 -6.61 -0.79
N ILE A 108 -26.91 -6.77 -1.80
CA ILE A 108 -26.11 -5.66 -2.30
C ILE A 108 -26.54 -5.31 -3.72
N LEU A 109 -26.84 -4.04 -3.96
CA LEU A 109 -27.08 -3.52 -5.30
C LEU A 109 -25.79 -2.92 -5.86
N ILE A 110 -25.27 -3.49 -6.94
CA ILE A 110 -24.17 -2.91 -7.71
C ILE A 110 -24.78 -2.15 -8.89
N THR A 111 -24.51 -0.85 -8.96
CA THR A 111 -24.91 0.02 -10.05
C THR A 111 -23.73 0.86 -10.53
N THR A 112 -23.93 1.61 -11.61
CA THR A 112 -22.89 2.39 -12.28
C THR A 112 -23.24 3.87 -12.33
N SER A 113 -22.31 4.70 -12.78
CA SER A 113 -22.60 6.01 -13.37
C SER A 113 -23.63 5.90 -14.51
N ASP A 114 -24.19 7.05 -14.95
CA ASP A 114 -25.15 7.02 -16.05
C ASP A 114 -24.44 6.66 -17.35
N ARG A 115 -25.06 5.76 -18.15
CA ARG A 115 -24.52 5.26 -19.43
C ARG A 115 -23.07 4.73 -19.35
N PRO A 116 -22.82 3.65 -18.57
CA PRO A 116 -21.48 3.10 -18.41
C PRO A 116 -20.92 2.50 -19.70
N ARG A 117 -19.60 2.45 -19.81
CA ARG A 117 -18.90 1.87 -20.95
C ARG A 117 -18.56 0.40 -20.72
N GLY A 118 -18.24 -0.30 -21.80
CA GLY A 118 -18.08 -1.76 -21.79
C GLY A 118 -16.97 -2.30 -20.87
N ARG A 119 -15.99 -1.48 -20.46
CA ARG A 119 -15.00 -1.87 -19.44
C ARG A 119 -15.62 -1.90 -18.05
N THR A 120 -16.36 -0.85 -17.68
CA THR A 120 -17.04 -0.69 -16.39
C THR A 120 -18.17 -1.70 -16.21
N VAL A 121 -18.93 -1.97 -17.27
CA VAL A 121 -19.96 -3.02 -17.30
C VAL A 121 -19.35 -4.38 -16.92
N ARG A 122 -18.27 -4.78 -17.60
CA ARG A 122 -17.54 -6.02 -17.30
C ARG A 122 -16.91 -6.02 -15.91
N PHE A 123 -16.46 -4.87 -15.43
CA PHE A 123 -15.95 -4.75 -14.06
C PHE A 123 -17.05 -5.02 -13.03
N CYS A 124 -18.26 -4.49 -13.21
CA CYS A 124 -19.38 -4.72 -12.30
C CYS A 124 -19.83 -6.18 -12.29
N GLU A 125 -19.88 -6.83 -13.46
CA GLU A 125 -20.15 -8.27 -13.57
C GLU A 125 -19.08 -9.11 -12.86
N GLN A 126 -17.81 -8.71 -12.93
CA GLN A 126 -16.74 -9.40 -12.19
C GLN A 126 -16.87 -9.15 -10.69
N LEU A 127 -17.20 -7.92 -10.28
CA LEU A 127 -17.39 -7.57 -8.88
C LEU A 127 -18.54 -8.38 -8.26
N SER A 128 -19.62 -8.63 -9.01
CA SER A 128 -20.72 -9.44 -8.51
C SER A 128 -20.38 -10.92 -8.33
N THR A 129 -19.32 -11.43 -8.96
CA THR A 129 -18.82 -12.79 -8.70
C THR A 129 -18.00 -12.90 -7.41
N VAL A 130 -17.51 -11.77 -6.89
CA VAL A 130 -16.69 -11.72 -5.68
C VAL A 130 -17.57 -11.50 -4.45
N ILE A 131 -18.58 -10.64 -4.58
CA ILE A 131 -19.47 -10.27 -3.48
C ILE A 131 -20.71 -11.17 -3.51
N PRO A 132 -20.96 -11.98 -2.47
CA PRO A 132 -22.14 -12.84 -2.40
C PRO A 132 -23.42 -11.99 -2.34
N ASN A 133 -24.55 -12.56 -2.80
CA ASN A 133 -25.87 -11.91 -2.77
C ASN A 133 -25.90 -10.50 -3.39
N SER A 134 -25.05 -10.28 -4.39
CA SER A 134 -24.97 -9.02 -5.12
C SER A 134 -25.76 -9.09 -6.43
N HIS A 135 -26.45 -8.00 -6.75
CA HIS A 135 -27.25 -7.85 -7.95
C HIS A 135 -26.76 -6.66 -8.76
N VAL A 136 -26.51 -6.85 -10.05
CA VAL A 136 -26.07 -5.77 -10.93
C VAL A 136 -27.28 -5.18 -11.66
N TYR A 137 -27.56 -3.89 -11.46
CA TYR A 137 -28.57 -3.17 -12.23
C TYR A 137 -28.03 -1.83 -12.73
N TYR A 138 -28.17 -1.57 -14.02
CA TYR A 138 -27.75 -0.31 -14.64
C TYR A 138 -28.85 0.75 -14.53
N ARG A 139 -28.45 1.99 -14.20
CA ARG A 139 -29.40 3.08 -13.93
C ARG A 139 -30.24 3.52 -15.12
N ARG A 140 -29.77 3.36 -16.36
CA ARG A 140 -30.49 3.75 -17.60
C ARG A 140 -31.16 5.15 -17.51
N GLY A 141 -30.47 6.15 -16.97
CA GLY A 141 -31.01 7.50 -16.77
C GLY A 141 -31.81 7.75 -15.48
N LEU A 142 -31.99 6.75 -14.61
CA LEU A 142 -32.60 6.96 -13.29
C LEU A 142 -31.60 7.60 -12.31
N ALA A 143 -32.04 8.68 -11.66
CA ALA A 143 -31.29 9.31 -10.58
C ALA A 143 -31.25 8.41 -9.33
N LEU A 144 -30.14 8.44 -8.57
CA LEU A 144 -30.00 7.68 -7.33
C LEU A 144 -31.10 7.98 -6.31
N LYS A 145 -31.56 9.24 -6.25
CA LYS A 145 -32.68 9.67 -5.39
C LYS A 145 -33.96 8.85 -5.63
N ARG A 146 -34.15 8.30 -6.83
CA ARG A 146 -35.29 7.42 -7.15
C ARG A 146 -34.98 5.93 -6.92
N ILE A 147 -33.70 5.56 -7.01
CA ILE A 147 -33.25 4.17 -6.85
C ILE A 147 -33.19 3.79 -5.36
N ILE A 148 -32.68 4.68 -4.50
CA ILE A 148 -32.52 4.41 -3.06
C ILE A 148 -33.84 3.99 -2.39
N PRO A 149 -34.98 4.70 -2.57
CA PRO A 149 -36.26 4.24 -2.01
C PRO A 149 -36.71 2.87 -2.53
N GLN A 150 -36.41 2.54 -3.79
CA GLN A 150 -36.71 1.22 -4.36
C GLN A 150 -35.79 0.12 -3.81
N CYS A 151 -34.56 0.47 -3.42
CA CYS A 151 -33.63 -0.44 -2.78
C CYS A 151 -34.12 -0.78 -1.37
N ILE A 152 -34.50 0.25 -0.61
CA ILE A 152 -35.06 0.10 0.74
C ILE A 152 -36.35 -0.74 0.69
N ALA A 153 -37.26 -0.45 -0.25
CA ALA A 153 -38.50 -1.22 -0.42
C ALA A 153 -38.30 -2.68 -0.90
N ARG A 154 -37.08 -3.05 -1.32
CA ARG A 154 -36.71 -4.40 -1.75
C ARG A 154 -35.69 -5.05 -0.81
N ASP A 155 -35.51 -4.49 0.38
CA ASP A 155 -34.63 -5.00 1.43
C ASP A 155 -33.16 -5.12 1.00
N PHE A 156 -32.67 -4.19 0.18
CA PHE A 156 -31.23 -4.05 -0.06
C PHE A 156 -30.57 -3.38 1.13
N THR A 157 -29.51 -4.00 1.65
CA THR A 157 -28.71 -3.50 2.77
C THR A 157 -27.66 -2.51 2.31
N ASP A 158 -27.11 -2.68 1.10
CA ASP A 158 -26.00 -1.85 0.62
C ASP A 158 -26.15 -1.50 -0.86
N LEU A 159 -25.67 -0.29 -1.19
CA LEU A 159 -25.60 0.23 -2.54
C LEU A 159 -24.14 0.51 -2.90
N ILE A 160 -23.67 -0.16 -3.95
CA ILE A 160 -22.37 0.10 -4.57
C ILE A 160 -22.60 0.86 -5.88
N VAL A 161 -22.02 2.06 -6.01
CA VAL A 161 -22.02 2.85 -7.25
C VAL A 161 -20.61 2.91 -7.82
N ILE A 162 -20.42 2.32 -8.99
CA ILE A 162 -19.15 2.40 -9.72
C ILE A 162 -19.17 3.61 -10.64
N ASN A 163 -18.24 4.53 -10.43
CA ASN A 163 -18.01 5.66 -11.31
C ASN A 163 -16.95 5.34 -12.37
N GLU A 164 -17.07 5.99 -13.53
CA GLU A 164 -16.10 5.91 -14.60
C GLU A 164 -15.69 7.29 -15.09
N ASP A 165 -14.44 7.41 -15.53
CA ASP A 165 -13.95 8.55 -16.30
C ASP A 165 -13.10 8.03 -17.46
N ARG A 166 -13.23 8.65 -18.64
CA ARG A 166 -12.51 8.26 -19.87
C ARG A 166 -12.57 6.75 -20.17
N ASN A 167 -13.73 6.12 -19.97
CA ASN A 167 -13.97 4.68 -20.16
C ASN A 167 -13.21 3.77 -19.18
N VAL A 168 -12.74 4.30 -18.04
CA VAL A 168 -12.02 3.56 -16.99
C VAL A 168 -12.73 3.73 -15.64
N PRO A 169 -13.03 2.64 -14.91
CA PRO A 169 -13.54 2.74 -13.54
C PRO A 169 -12.55 3.49 -12.64
N ASN A 170 -13.01 4.54 -11.95
CA ASN A 170 -12.15 5.42 -11.17
C ASN A 170 -12.63 5.66 -9.72
N GLY A 171 -13.88 5.31 -9.41
CA GLY A 171 -14.48 5.57 -8.12
C GLY A 171 -15.48 4.48 -7.75
N LEU A 172 -15.53 4.16 -6.46
CA LEU A 172 -16.51 3.26 -5.87
C LEU A 172 -17.12 3.99 -4.68
N VAL A 173 -18.44 4.17 -4.72
CA VAL A 173 -19.22 4.64 -3.57
C VAL A 173 -19.91 3.43 -2.97
N LEU A 174 -19.72 3.20 -1.68
CA LEU A 174 -20.44 2.20 -0.90
C LEU A 174 -21.30 2.95 0.11
N SER A 175 -22.61 2.72 0.09
CA SER A 175 -23.56 3.33 1.02
C SER A 175 -24.38 2.23 1.68
N HIS A 176 -24.38 2.22 3.00
CA HIS A 176 -25.23 1.34 3.79
C HIS A 176 -26.62 1.95 3.90
N LEU A 177 -27.66 1.14 3.66
CA LEU A 177 -29.06 1.55 3.63
C LEU A 177 -29.81 0.99 4.84
N PRO A 178 -30.87 1.65 5.33
CA PRO A 178 -31.49 2.88 4.79
C PRO A 178 -30.75 4.17 5.16
N ASP A 179 -30.18 4.26 6.37
CA ASP A 179 -29.64 5.50 6.95
C ASP A 179 -28.19 5.32 7.43
N GLY A 180 -27.43 4.43 6.79
CA GLY A 180 -26.06 4.13 7.17
C GLY A 180 -25.00 5.02 6.49
N PRO A 181 -23.72 4.86 6.88
CA PRO A 181 -22.65 5.71 6.37
C PRO A 181 -22.35 5.45 4.90
N THR A 182 -21.70 6.44 4.27
CA THR A 182 -21.26 6.36 2.87
C THR A 182 -19.74 6.50 2.79
N ALA A 183 -19.08 5.48 2.24
CA ALA A 183 -17.67 5.47 1.95
C ALA A 183 -17.41 5.73 0.46
N HIS A 184 -16.53 6.67 0.16
CA HIS A 184 -16.08 6.95 -1.21
C HIS A 184 -14.62 6.54 -1.39
N PHE A 185 -14.40 5.57 -2.28
CA PHE A 185 -13.08 5.06 -2.61
C PHE A 185 -12.65 5.51 -3.99
N ARG A 186 -11.42 6.05 -4.08
CA ARG A 186 -10.76 6.28 -5.36
C ARG A 186 -10.14 4.96 -5.83
N MET A 187 -10.54 4.51 -7.02
CA MET A 187 -9.98 3.32 -7.64
C MET A 187 -8.82 3.72 -8.57
N SER A 188 -7.67 3.05 -8.41
CA SER A 188 -6.52 3.22 -9.31
C SER A 188 -6.02 1.87 -9.80
N SER A 189 -5.54 1.83 -11.05
CA SER A 189 -4.93 0.63 -11.64
C SER A 189 -5.87 -0.59 -11.71
N VAL A 190 -7.15 -0.36 -12.00
CA VAL A 190 -8.15 -1.44 -12.13
C VAL A 190 -7.82 -2.34 -13.32
N ARG A 191 -7.54 -3.61 -13.04
CA ARG A 191 -7.31 -4.65 -14.06
C ARG A 191 -8.45 -5.67 -14.05
N LEU A 192 -8.94 -6.01 -15.25
CA LEU A 192 -9.97 -7.02 -15.41
C LEU A 192 -9.37 -8.43 -15.43
N ARG A 193 -10.17 -9.46 -15.14
CA ARG A 193 -9.73 -10.88 -15.13
C ARG A 193 -8.92 -11.28 -16.38
N LYS A 194 -9.33 -10.83 -17.57
CA LYS A 194 -8.66 -11.15 -18.85
C LYS A 194 -7.31 -10.46 -19.05
N GLU A 195 -6.97 -9.48 -18.22
CA GLU A 195 -5.73 -8.68 -18.31
C GLU A 195 -4.65 -9.17 -17.33
N ILE A 196 -5.04 -10.07 -16.42
CA ILE A 196 -4.12 -10.75 -15.52
C ILE A 196 -3.45 -11.87 -16.34
N LYS A 197 -2.12 -11.87 -16.34
CA LYS A 197 -1.30 -12.90 -16.99
C LYS A 197 -1.10 -14.08 -16.05
#